data_AF-A0A1C5NND8-F1
#
_entry.id   AF-A0A1C5NND8-F1
#
_cell.length_a   1.000
_cell.length_b   1.000
_cell.length_c   1.000
_cell.angle_alpha   90.00
_cell.angle_beta   90.00
_cell.angle_gamma   90.00
#
_symmetry.space_group_name_H-M   'P 1'
#
loop_
_entity.id
_entity.type
_entity.pdbx_description
1 polymer ?
#
loop_
_entity_poly.entity_id
_entity_poly.type
_entity_poly.pdbx_seq_one_letter_code
_entity_poly.pdbx_strand_id
1 'polypeptide(L)'
;MFDHMVGITEPICQKLDPHRADMTIFDTSGIEAWMTENNPKYANRIIKQLKAFAKVNNLDKSYDPYKTAYGSMPTHAASNQAIQQMYINGHFCYAYKFSIITNKLGIVRDITFYNKEFLNAHPDIIVEKKLASLDEDKSLADSKALLPVLVDFFQKHPLIAPKTFLGDAAFDTIEIYKSLFGEIRFEKAFIPLRVKLSMEDNGYTINENGVPCCPHVPLLPMKSEGSKSHLKSKNPTMKFVCPKMKWQYNKADKTKRRVCHCDNPCTTFSCGKMIYIYPGKNLRGYPGVERVSEEWKETYKIRVNVVKSINHFKDSFCVANRKTQNKKTLHADLLLAEIAQLVTVIVANKIHQHQYIRSLKPLIA
;
A
#
# COMPACT_ATOMS: atom_id res chain seq x y z
N MET A 1 17.82 0.60 20.33
CA MET A 1 17.78 2.08 20.41
C MET A 1 16.69 2.65 19.51
N PHE A 2 16.72 2.37 18.20
CA PHE A 2 15.66 2.79 17.27
C PHE A 2 14.24 2.48 17.78
N ASP A 3 13.97 1.22 18.14
CA ASP A 3 12.65 0.78 18.63
C ASP A 3 12.20 1.58 19.87
N HIS A 4 13.12 1.86 20.79
CA HIS A 4 12.81 2.66 21.97
C HIS A 4 12.39 4.10 21.58
N MET A 5 13.06 4.69 20.60
CA MET A 5 12.72 6.03 20.09
C MET A 5 11.39 6.05 19.34
N VAL A 6 11.01 4.96 18.67
CA VAL A 6 9.68 4.82 18.06
C VAL A 6 8.61 4.99 19.15
N GLY A 7 8.76 4.31 20.28
CA GLY A 7 7.88 4.47 21.45
C GLY A 7 7.83 5.91 22.01
N ILE A 8 8.97 6.61 22.06
CA ILE A 8 9.05 8.01 22.55
C ILE A 8 8.37 8.99 21.59
N THR A 9 8.52 8.78 20.28
CA THR A 9 8.00 9.70 19.25
C THR A 9 6.55 9.43 18.89
N GLU A 10 5.99 8.28 19.26
CA GLU A 10 4.58 7.96 18.98
C GLU A 10 3.61 8.96 19.64
N PRO A 11 3.68 9.23 20.96
CA PRO A 11 2.81 10.23 21.59
C PRO A 11 2.96 11.63 21.01
N ILE A 12 4.16 12.00 20.54
CA ILE A 12 4.40 13.27 19.85
C ILE A 12 3.60 13.31 18.55
N CYS A 13 3.71 12.26 17.73
CA CYS A 13 2.97 12.19 16.47
C CYS A 13 1.45 12.19 16.68
N GLN A 14 0.96 11.46 17.69
CA GLN A 14 -0.45 11.45 18.07
C GLN A 14 -0.92 12.84 18.50
N LYS A 15 -0.11 13.60 19.26
CA LYS A 15 -0.45 14.97 19.66
C LYS A 15 -0.45 15.96 18.48
N LEU A 16 0.44 15.76 17.50
CA LEU A 16 0.56 16.63 16.33
C LEU A 16 -0.60 16.48 15.35
N ASP A 17 -0.94 15.23 15.00
CA ASP A 17 -2.04 14.91 14.11
C ASP A 17 -2.50 13.46 14.40
N PRO A 18 -3.49 13.28 15.30
CA PRO A 18 -3.95 11.95 15.68
C PRO A 18 -4.42 11.14 14.47
N HIS A 19 -5.10 11.79 13.53
CA HIS A 19 -5.65 11.13 12.35
C HIS A 19 -4.55 10.64 11.41
N ARG A 20 -3.43 11.36 11.25
CA ARG A 20 -2.29 10.88 10.44
C ARG A 20 -1.38 9.91 11.20
N ALA A 21 -1.29 10.03 12.51
CA ALA A 21 -0.51 9.10 13.34
C ALA A 21 -1.16 7.71 13.39
N ASP A 22 -2.50 7.64 13.39
CA ASP A 22 -3.32 6.42 13.40
C ASP A 22 -3.34 5.63 12.07
N MET A 23 -2.53 6.04 11.09
CA MET A 23 -2.45 5.39 9.79
C MET A 23 -1.09 4.74 9.57
N THR A 24 -1.10 3.48 9.14
CA THR A 24 0.08 2.68 8.79
C THR A 24 0.22 2.57 7.29
N ILE A 25 1.42 2.91 6.80
CA ILE A 25 1.81 2.73 5.40
C ILE A 25 2.98 1.76 5.38
N PHE A 26 2.83 0.69 4.59
CA PHE A 26 3.90 -0.24 4.29
C PHE A 26 4.40 -0.01 2.86
N ASP A 27 5.72 0.00 2.71
CA ASP A 27 6.39 0.03 1.41
C ASP A 27 7.65 -0.84 1.45
N THR A 28 8.09 -1.29 0.29
CA THR A 28 9.39 -1.97 0.16
C THR A 28 10.36 -1.10 -0.63
N SER A 29 11.63 -1.21 -0.28
CA SER A 29 12.67 -0.45 -0.96
C SER A 29 13.95 -1.26 -1.08
N GLY A 30 14.79 -0.80 -2.01
CA GLY A 30 16.15 -1.27 -2.18
C GLY A 30 17.14 -0.17 -1.85
N ILE A 31 18.28 -0.55 -1.28
CA ILE A 31 19.51 0.26 -1.32
C ILE A 31 20.49 -0.40 -2.27
N GLU A 32 20.80 0.31 -3.34
CA GLU A 32 21.80 -0.13 -4.31
C GLU A 32 23.17 -0.26 -3.64
N ALA A 33 23.82 -1.40 -3.84
CA ALA A 33 25.18 -1.61 -3.35
C ALA A 33 26.20 -1.05 -4.36
N TRP A 34 27.33 -0.54 -3.88
CA TRP A 34 28.37 0.02 -4.76
C TRP A 34 29.16 -1.09 -5.49
N MET A 35 28.71 -1.56 -6.65
CA MET A 35 29.29 -2.73 -7.32
C MET A 35 29.31 -2.65 -8.85
N THR A 36 30.07 -3.54 -9.47
CA THR A 36 30.25 -3.62 -10.92
C THR A 36 28.93 -3.83 -11.65
N GLU A 37 28.05 -4.68 -11.12
CA GLU A 37 26.76 -5.00 -11.72
C GLU A 37 25.78 -3.81 -11.72
N ASN A 38 25.97 -2.85 -10.80
CA ASN A 38 25.22 -1.59 -10.76
C ASN A 38 25.80 -0.50 -11.65
N ASN A 39 26.93 -0.76 -12.32
CA ASN A 39 27.39 0.13 -13.36
C ASN A 39 26.44 0.04 -14.56
N PRO A 40 25.85 1.15 -15.06
CA PRO A 40 24.97 1.12 -16.23
C PRO A 40 25.60 0.45 -17.46
N LYS A 41 26.94 0.47 -17.58
CA LYS A 41 27.67 -0.22 -18.66
C LYS A 41 27.52 -1.75 -18.60
N TYR A 42 27.35 -2.34 -17.42
CA TYR A 42 27.20 -3.79 -17.23
C TYR A 42 25.92 -4.30 -17.90
N ALA A 43 24.76 -3.80 -17.48
CA ALA A 43 23.48 -4.17 -18.06
C ALA A 43 23.40 -3.81 -19.55
N ASN A 44 23.88 -2.62 -19.94
CA ASN A 44 23.89 -2.20 -21.34
C ASN A 44 24.71 -3.12 -22.26
N ARG A 45 25.81 -3.69 -21.76
CA ARG A 45 26.61 -4.67 -22.53
C ARG A 45 25.79 -5.93 -22.83
N ILE A 46 25.09 -6.46 -21.82
CA ILE A 46 24.25 -7.66 -21.96
C ILE A 46 23.08 -7.38 -22.92
N ILE A 47 22.40 -6.25 -22.74
CA ILE A 47 21.28 -5.85 -23.60
C ILE A 47 21.74 -5.68 -25.06
N LYS A 48 22.92 -5.08 -25.29
CA LYS A 48 23.48 -4.94 -26.64
C LYS A 48 23.77 -6.30 -27.28
N GLN A 49 24.32 -7.24 -26.53
CA GLN A 49 24.58 -8.60 -27.02
C GLN A 49 23.28 -9.32 -27.39
N LEU A 50 22.24 -9.21 -26.55
CA LEU A 50 20.93 -9.81 -26.82
C LEU A 50 20.21 -9.16 -28.02
N LYS A 51 20.32 -7.84 -28.19
CA LYS A 51 19.82 -7.14 -29.38
C LYS A 51 20.54 -7.60 -30.66
N ALA A 52 21.86 -7.76 -30.61
CA ALA A 52 22.63 -8.29 -31.74
C ALA A 52 22.25 -9.74 -32.06
N PHE A 53 22.11 -10.59 -31.04
CA PHE A 53 21.64 -11.96 -31.18
C PHE A 53 20.26 -12.05 -31.83
N ALA A 54 19.30 -11.22 -31.38
CA ALA A 54 17.97 -11.16 -31.96
C ALA A 54 17.99 -10.78 -33.45
N LYS A 55 18.85 -9.81 -33.81
CA LYS A 55 19.02 -9.38 -35.21
C LYS A 55 19.64 -10.47 -36.08
N VAL A 56 20.66 -11.17 -35.60
CA VAL A 56 21.34 -12.26 -36.36
C VAL A 56 20.42 -13.46 -36.58
N ASN A 57 19.58 -13.78 -35.59
CA ASN A 57 18.69 -14.94 -35.64
C ASN A 57 17.28 -14.61 -36.17
N ASN A 58 17.04 -13.40 -36.67
CA ASN A 58 15.74 -12.92 -37.14
C ASN A 58 14.59 -13.23 -36.17
N LEU A 59 14.84 -13.04 -34.86
CA LEU A 59 13.81 -13.30 -33.85
C LEU A 59 12.62 -12.36 -34.03
N ASP A 60 11.42 -12.89 -33.80
CA ASP A 60 10.17 -12.15 -33.91
C ASP A 60 10.09 -10.99 -32.89
N LYS A 61 9.19 -10.03 -33.16
CA LYS A 61 8.88 -8.87 -32.30
C LYS A 61 8.40 -9.26 -30.89
N SER A 62 7.99 -10.51 -30.68
CA SER A 62 7.70 -11.06 -29.35
C SER A 62 8.95 -11.23 -28.46
N TYR A 63 10.17 -11.19 -29.03
CA TYR A 63 11.41 -11.22 -28.27
C TYR A 63 11.70 -9.87 -27.62
N ASP A 64 11.72 -9.85 -26.28
CA ASP A 64 12.10 -8.69 -25.48
C ASP A 64 13.55 -8.85 -24.95
N PRO A 65 14.54 -8.11 -25.50
CA PRO A 65 15.92 -8.16 -25.05
C PRO A 65 16.11 -7.69 -23.59
N TYR A 66 15.24 -6.82 -23.07
CA TYR A 66 15.35 -6.32 -21.69
C TYR A 66 14.85 -7.37 -20.70
N LYS A 67 13.67 -7.96 -20.97
CA LYS A 67 13.15 -9.08 -20.17
C LYS A 67 14.11 -10.27 -20.18
N THR A 68 14.68 -10.58 -21.34
CA THR A 68 15.69 -11.64 -21.48
C THR A 68 16.97 -11.31 -20.72
N ALA A 69 17.42 -10.05 -20.75
CA ALA A 69 18.58 -9.59 -19.97
C ALA A 69 18.36 -9.76 -18.47
N TYR A 70 17.15 -9.46 -17.97
CA TYR A 70 16.84 -9.68 -16.55
C TYR A 70 16.86 -11.15 -16.16
N GLY A 71 16.33 -12.02 -17.03
CA GLY A 71 16.36 -13.46 -16.83
C GLY A 71 17.77 -14.05 -16.87
N SER A 72 18.65 -13.51 -17.71
CA SER A 72 20.01 -14.03 -17.91
C SER A 72 21.04 -13.48 -16.91
N MET A 73 20.82 -12.28 -16.37
CA MET A 73 21.67 -11.73 -15.33
C MET A 73 21.55 -12.53 -14.02
N PRO A 74 22.66 -12.65 -13.25
CA PRO A 74 22.66 -13.30 -11.95
C PRO A 74 21.55 -12.79 -11.03
N THR A 75 20.91 -13.68 -10.27
CA THR A 75 19.85 -13.30 -9.32
C THR A 75 20.39 -12.55 -8.11
N HIS A 76 21.68 -12.70 -7.84
CA HIS A 76 22.40 -12.00 -6.80
C HIS A 76 23.76 -11.53 -7.32
N ALA A 77 24.36 -10.56 -6.63
CA ALA A 77 25.68 -10.08 -7.00
C ALA A 77 26.74 -11.16 -6.82
N ALA A 78 27.82 -11.08 -7.60
CA ALA A 78 28.93 -12.02 -7.51
C ALA A 78 29.66 -11.91 -6.17
N SER A 79 29.73 -10.71 -5.60
CA SER A 79 30.43 -10.42 -4.35
C SER A 79 29.66 -10.83 -3.09
N ASN A 80 28.32 -10.86 -3.14
CA ASN A 80 27.48 -11.18 -1.99
C ASN A 80 26.07 -11.62 -2.42
N GLN A 81 25.72 -12.85 -2.05
CA GLN A 81 24.39 -13.45 -2.32
C GLN A 81 23.23 -12.70 -1.65
N ALA A 82 23.48 -11.92 -0.59
CA ALA A 82 22.44 -11.12 0.06
C ALA A 82 22.03 -9.89 -0.77
N ILE A 83 22.80 -9.52 -1.80
CA ILE A 83 22.48 -8.42 -2.70
C ILE A 83 21.73 -9.01 -3.88
N GLN A 84 20.44 -8.76 -3.94
CA GLN A 84 19.54 -9.35 -4.91
C GLN A 84 19.39 -8.43 -6.11
N GLN A 85 19.26 -9.02 -7.29
CA GLN A 85 18.87 -8.32 -8.51
C GLN A 85 17.44 -7.79 -8.35
N MET A 86 17.22 -6.55 -8.72
CA MET A 86 15.93 -5.87 -8.66
C MET A 86 15.73 -4.97 -9.88
N TYR A 87 14.47 -4.70 -10.20
CA TYR A 87 14.08 -3.66 -11.14
C TYR A 87 13.41 -2.52 -10.37
N ILE A 88 14.09 -1.38 -10.25
CA ILE A 88 13.65 -0.23 -9.46
C ILE A 88 13.72 1.01 -10.35
N ASN A 89 12.67 1.82 -10.36
CA ASN A 89 12.61 3.10 -11.09
C ASN A 89 12.99 3.03 -12.58
N GLY A 90 12.74 1.90 -13.24
CA GLY A 90 12.97 1.73 -14.68
C GLY A 90 14.36 1.20 -15.06
N HIS A 91 15.23 0.90 -14.10
CA HIS A 91 16.55 0.30 -14.36
C HIS A 91 16.83 -0.94 -13.51
N PHE A 92 17.77 -1.74 -13.99
CA PHE A 92 18.30 -2.91 -13.28
C PHE A 92 19.29 -2.46 -12.22
N CYS A 93 19.13 -2.97 -11.01
CA CYS A 93 20.08 -2.75 -9.93
C CYS A 93 20.19 -4.01 -9.05
N TYR A 94 21.24 -4.04 -8.24
CA TYR A 94 21.54 -5.04 -7.23
C TYR A 94 21.51 -4.31 -5.90
N ALA A 95 20.53 -4.67 -5.07
CA ALA A 95 20.23 -3.93 -3.87
C ALA A 95 20.01 -4.85 -2.67
N TYR A 96 20.24 -4.31 -1.47
CA TYR A 96 19.68 -4.91 -0.26
C TYR A 96 18.23 -4.51 -0.15
N LYS A 97 17.34 -5.50 -0.13
CA LYS A 97 15.90 -5.30 0.00
C LYS A 97 15.52 -5.17 1.48
N PHE A 98 14.65 -4.20 1.76
CA PHE A 98 14.08 -3.97 3.07
C PHE A 98 12.64 -3.47 2.93
N SER A 99 11.83 -3.69 3.95
CA SER A 99 10.53 -3.04 4.12
C SER A 99 10.64 -1.88 5.10
N ILE A 100 9.76 -0.91 4.93
CA ILE A 100 9.64 0.24 5.82
C ILE A 100 8.18 0.44 6.19
N ILE A 101 7.92 0.63 7.48
CA ILE A 101 6.63 1.07 7.99
C ILE A 101 6.74 2.53 8.34
N THR A 102 5.80 3.33 7.85
CA THR A 102 5.70 4.76 8.16
C THR A 102 4.29 5.09 8.60
N ASN A 103 4.14 6.13 9.42
CA ASN A 103 2.82 6.73 9.61
C ASN A 103 2.52 7.74 8.50
N LYS A 104 1.30 8.28 8.44
CA LYS A 104 0.93 9.28 7.42
C LYS A 104 1.55 10.67 7.66
N LEU A 105 2.20 10.87 8.80
CA LEU A 105 3.10 12.01 9.00
C LEU A 105 4.45 11.82 8.29
N GLY A 106 4.72 10.67 7.67
CA GLY A 106 5.98 10.38 6.98
C GLY A 106 7.13 10.08 7.95
N ILE A 107 6.81 9.70 9.19
CA ILE A 107 7.79 9.30 10.21
C ILE A 107 7.90 7.79 10.18
N VAL A 108 9.12 7.28 10.16
CA VAL A 108 9.43 5.86 10.15
C VAL A 108 9.10 5.24 11.50
N ARG A 109 8.50 4.05 11.46
CA ARG A 109 8.04 3.26 12.61
C ARG A 109 8.71 1.90 12.69
N ASP A 110 9.09 1.33 11.55
CA ASP A 110 9.85 0.09 11.49
C ASP A 110 10.68 0.04 10.22
N ILE A 111 11.83 -0.64 10.30
CA ILE A 111 12.57 -1.12 9.15
C ILE A 111 12.91 -2.58 9.34
N THR A 112 12.61 -3.38 8.32
CA THR A 112 12.90 -4.80 8.36
C THR A 112 13.72 -5.21 7.15
N PHE A 113 14.93 -5.70 7.41
CA PHE A 113 15.86 -6.17 6.40
C PHE A 113 15.56 -7.61 6.02
N TYR A 114 15.53 -7.93 4.72
CA TYR A 114 15.28 -9.30 4.27
C TYR A 114 16.58 -10.13 4.30
N ASN A 115 17.19 -10.23 5.48
CA ASN A 115 18.37 -11.05 5.71
C ASN A 115 18.01 -12.52 5.96
N LYS A 116 19.04 -13.37 6.00
CA LYS A 116 18.89 -14.79 6.35
C LYS A 116 18.15 -14.99 7.69
N GLU A 117 18.40 -14.14 8.69
CA GLU A 117 17.74 -14.24 10.00
C GLU A 117 16.22 -14.02 9.87
N PHE A 118 15.79 -12.97 9.15
CA PHE A 118 14.39 -12.68 8.89
C PHE A 118 13.72 -13.79 8.06
N LEU A 119 14.39 -14.26 7.01
CA LEU A 119 13.85 -15.36 6.19
C LEU A 119 13.79 -16.70 6.95
N ASN A 120 14.72 -16.93 7.89
CA ASN A 120 14.67 -18.11 8.77
C ASN A 120 13.57 -18.00 9.82
N ALA A 121 13.28 -16.77 10.31
CA ALA A 121 12.19 -16.52 11.25
C ALA A 121 10.82 -16.65 10.58
N HIS A 122 10.75 -16.37 9.27
CA HIS A 122 9.52 -16.40 8.47
C HIS A 122 9.69 -17.32 7.25
N PRO A 123 9.74 -18.66 7.47
CA PRO A 123 10.03 -19.63 6.40
C PRO A 123 8.96 -19.67 5.30
N ASP A 124 7.76 -19.15 5.57
CA ASP A 124 6.67 -19.04 4.60
C ASP A 124 6.96 -18.02 3.47
N ILE A 125 7.97 -17.16 3.66
CA ILE A 125 8.43 -16.21 2.64
C ILE A 125 9.27 -16.96 1.59
N ILE A 126 8.59 -17.57 0.63
CA ILE A 126 9.26 -18.22 -0.51
C ILE A 126 9.72 -17.15 -1.53
N VAL A 127 11.04 -16.95 -1.60
CA VAL A 127 11.73 -16.11 -2.59
C VAL A 127 11.89 -16.89 -3.90
N GLU A 128 10.85 -16.91 -4.74
CA GLU A 128 10.90 -17.48 -6.08
C GLU A 128 11.01 -16.38 -7.12
N LYS A 129 12.06 -16.40 -7.95
CA LYS A 129 12.18 -15.52 -9.13
C LYS A 129 11.25 -16.03 -10.22
N LYS A 130 10.16 -15.32 -10.52
CA LYS A 130 9.32 -15.65 -11.68
C LYS A 130 9.80 -14.88 -12.92
N LEU A 131 10.34 -15.64 -13.88
CA LEU A 131 10.88 -15.14 -15.16
C LEU A 131 9.83 -14.52 -16.11
N ALA A 132 8.54 -14.62 -15.77
CA ALA A 132 7.44 -14.27 -16.67
C ALA A 132 7.13 -12.76 -16.73
N SER A 133 7.46 -11.95 -15.71
CA SER A 133 7.26 -10.48 -15.72
C SER A 133 8.03 -9.78 -14.59
N LEU A 134 8.71 -8.66 -14.91
CA LEU A 134 9.53 -7.88 -13.96
C LEU A 134 8.70 -7.30 -12.81
N ASP A 135 7.55 -6.73 -13.13
CA ASP A 135 6.69 -6.05 -12.17
C ASP A 135 5.94 -7.07 -11.28
N GLU A 136 5.63 -8.25 -11.81
CA GLU A 136 4.94 -9.30 -11.05
C GLU A 136 5.86 -9.96 -10.02
N ASP A 137 7.13 -10.17 -10.38
CA ASP A 137 8.15 -10.73 -9.48
C ASP A 137 8.39 -9.81 -8.27
N LYS A 138 8.51 -8.50 -8.52
CA LYS A 138 8.60 -7.48 -7.47
C LYS A 138 7.36 -7.47 -6.57
N SER A 139 6.18 -7.40 -7.18
CA SER A 139 4.89 -7.33 -6.47
C SER A 139 4.62 -8.55 -5.59
N LEU A 140 5.02 -9.75 -6.04
CA LEU A 140 4.81 -11.00 -5.29
C LEU A 140 5.71 -11.08 -4.05
N ALA A 141 6.97 -10.68 -4.18
CA ALA A 141 7.88 -10.66 -3.05
C ALA A 141 7.49 -9.58 -2.01
N ASP A 142 6.89 -8.47 -2.46
CA ASP A 142 6.42 -7.40 -1.57
C ASP A 142 5.18 -7.85 -0.79
N SER A 143 4.22 -8.53 -1.44
CA SER A 143 2.98 -8.96 -0.80
C SER A 143 3.18 -10.07 0.24
N LYS A 144 4.11 -11.01 -0.01
CA LYS A 144 4.45 -12.08 0.95
C LYS A 144 5.09 -11.57 2.23
N ALA A 145 5.84 -10.47 2.16
CA ALA A 145 6.54 -9.92 3.32
C ALA A 145 5.66 -8.99 4.17
N LEU A 146 4.52 -8.51 3.65
CA LEU A 146 3.65 -7.55 4.33
C LEU A 146 3.20 -8.05 5.72
N LEU A 147 2.56 -9.23 5.77
CA LEU A 147 1.97 -9.73 7.01
C LEU A 147 3.04 -10.05 8.07
N PRO A 148 4.13 -10.79 7.75
CA PRO A 148 5.22 -11.02 8.69
C PRO A 148 5.79 -9.75 9.31
N VAL A 149 6.04 -8.72 8.48
CA VAL A 149 6.61 -7.45 8.96
C VAL A 149 5.63 -6.71 9.86
N LEU A 150 4.34 -6.69 9.52
CA LEU A 150 3.32 -6.07 10.38
C LEU A 150 3.19 -6.79 11.73
N VAL A 151 3.18 -8.13 11.71
CA VAL A 151 3.12 -8.94 12.93
C VAL A 151 4.32 -8.64 13.83
N ASP A 152 5.53 -8.70 13.29
CA ASP A 152 6.76 -8.39 14.03
C ASP A 152 6.74 -6.96 14.59
N PHE A 153 6.28 -5.99 13.80
CA PHE A 153 6.17 -4.59 14.22
C PHE A 153 5.23 -4.42 15.42
N PHE A 154 4.02 -5.00 15.38
CA PHE A 154 3.07 -4.88 16.48
C PHE A 154 3.49 -5.67 17.73
N GLN A 155 4.23 -6.75 17.56
CA GLN A 155 4.88 -7.43 18.69
C GLN A 155 5.97 -6.57 19.33
N LYS A 156 6.80 -5.90 18.51
CA LYS A 156 7.82 -4.94 18.98
C LYS A 156 7.20 -3.71 19.66
N HIS A 157 6.04 -3.26 19.17
CA HIS A 157 5.38 -2.03 19.62
C HIS A 157 3.90 -2.22 19.97
N PRO A 158 3.58 -2.94 21.07
CA PRO A 158 2.20 -3.31 21.40
C PRO A 158 1.29 -2.12 21.77
N LEU A 159 1.87 -0.96 22.09
CA LEU A 159 1.14 0.27 22.38
C LEU A 159 0.77 1.08 21.13
N ILE A 160 1.34 0.73 19.97
CA ILE A 160 1.05 1.37 18.69
C ILE A 160 -0.06 0.58 18.01
N ALA A 161 -1.29 1.09 18.08
CA ALA A 161 -2.50 0.42 17.58
C ALA A 161 -3.24 1.28 16.54
N PRO A 162 -2.68 1.44 15.33
CA PRO A 162 -3.26 2.23 14.25
C PRO A 162 -4.50 1.53 13.68
N LYS A 163 -5.54 2.28 13.38
CA LYS A 163 -6.81 1.73 12.86
C LYS A 163 -6.86 1.64 11.35
N THR A 164 -5.97 2.33 10.64
CA THR A 164 -6.04 2.43 9.18
C THR A 164 -4.75 1.94 8.52
N PHE A 165 -4.88 1.04 7.54
CA PHE A 165 -3.79 0.59 6.68
C PHE A 165 -3.85 1.25 5.30
N LEU A 166 -2.71 1.57 4.71
CA LEU A 166 -2.56 2.07 3.34
C LEU A 166 -1.49 1.24 2.62
N GLY A 167 -1.84 0.74 1.44
CA GLY A 167 -0.99 -0.17 0.67
C GLY A 167 -1.00 0.12 -0.83
N ASP A 168 -0.08 -0.49 -1.58
CA ASP A 168 -0.14 -0.49 -3.04
C ASP A 168 -1.16 -1.52 -3.57
N ALA A 169 -1.35 -1.55 -4.90
CA ALA A 169 -2.22 -2.51 -5.54
C ALA A 169 -1.66 -3.96 -5.52
N ALA A 170 -0.37 -4.16 -5.24
CA ALA A 170 0.22 -5.49 -5.13
C ALA A 170 -0.32 -6.25 -3.91
N PHE A 171 -0.83 -5.54 -2.91
CA PHE A 171 -1.48 -6.11 -1.72
C PHE A 171 -2.96 -6.47 -1.91
N ASP A 172 -3.51 -6.35 -3.12
CA ASP A 172 -4.91 -6.63 -3.41
C ASP A 172 -5.21 -8.14 -3.51
N THR A 173 -5.19 -8.84 -2.38
CA THR A 173 -5.53 -10.27 -2.28
C THR A 173 -6.51 -10.53 -1.13
N ILE A 174 -7.43 -11.48 -1.32
CA ILE A 174 -8.44 -11.83 -0.30
C ILE A 174 -7.79 -12.22 1.04
N GLU A 175 -6.67 -12.94 0.98
CA GLU A 175 -5.91 -13.37 2.14
C GLU A 175 -5.37 -12.18 2.95
N ILE A 176 -4.76 -11.20 2.29
CA ILE A 176 -4.27 -9.98 2.95
C ILE A 176 -5.41 -9.25 3.65
N TYR A 177 -6.56 -9.05 2.99
CA TYR A 177 -7.71 -8.43 3.65
C TYR A 177 -8.17 -9.25 4.87
N LYS A 178 -8.21 -10.58 4.80
CA LYS A 178 -8.61 -11.41 5.96
C LYS A 178 -7.67 -11.19 7.15
N SER A 179 -6.36 -11.21 6.94
CA SER A 179 -5.39 -11.00 8.03
C SER A 179 -5.40 -9.56 8.54
N LEU A 180 -5.48 -8.55 7.66
CA LEU A 180 -5.53 -7.13 8.07
C LEU A 180 -6.71 -6.84 9.01
N PHE A 181 -7.90 -7.36 8.70
CA PHE A 181 -9.11 -7.10 9.50
C PHE A 181 -9.32 -8.09 10.64
N GLY A 182 -8.85 -9.34 10.49
CA GLY A 182 -9.05 -10.41 11.48
C GLY A 182 -7.94 -10.47 12.53
N GLU A 183 -6.72 -10.74 12.06
CA GLU A 183 -5.56 -10.98 12.93
C GLU A 183 -4.98 -9.67 13.44
N ILE A 184 -4.73 -8.71 12.54
CA ILE A 184 -4.09 -7.43 12.85
C ILE A 184 -5.10 -6.39 13.36
N ARG A 185 -6.39 -6.56 13.00
CA ARG A 185 -7.53 -5.76 13.48
C ARG A 185 -7.54 -4.29 13.06
N PHE A 186 -7.09 -3.99 11.84
CA PHE A 186 -7.36 -2.69 11.22
C PHE A 186 -8.88 -2.50 11.02
N GLU A 187 -9.35 -1.26 11.17
CA GLU A 187 -10.74 -0.86 10.89
C GLU A 187 -10.95 -0.45 9.43
N LYS A 188 -9.89 0.02 8.76
CA LYS A 188 -9.92 0.46 7.36
C LYS A 188 -8.65 0.05 6.61
N ALA A 189 -8.78 -0.28 5.33
CA ALA A 189 -7.64 -0.52 4.44
C ALA A 189 -7.80 0.18 3.08
N PHE A 190 -6.86 1.05 2.75
CA PHE A 190 -6.82 1.77 1.48
C PHE A 190 -5.79 1.10 0.55
N ILE A 191 -6.26 0.07 -0.15
CA ILE A 191 -5.49 -0.72 -1.11
C ILE A 191 -6.21 -0.63 -2.46
N PRO A 192 -5.60 -0.06 -3.52
CA PRO A 192 -6.22 -0.02 -4.85
C PRO A 192 -6.44 -1.43 -5.41
N LEU A 193 -7.47 -1.58 -6.25
CA LEU A 193 -7.73 -2.85 -6.90
C LEU A 193 -6.72 -3.09 -8.02
N ARG A 194 -6.09 -4.27 -8.04
CA ARG A 194 -5.25 -4.75 -9.15
C ARG A 194 -6.09 -5.35 -10.26
N VAL A 195 -7.16 -6.05 -9.89
CA VAL A 195 -8.12 -6.69 -10.81
C VAL A 195 -9.52 -6.21 -10.47
N LYS A 196 -10.43 -6.16 -11.45
CA LYS A 196 -11.83 -5.78 -11.17
C LYS A 196 -12.46 -6.71 -10.12
N LEU A 197 -13.39 -6.18 -9.34
CA LEU A 197 -14.21 -6.99 -8.45
C LEU A 197 -15.11 -7.88 -9.31
N SER A 198 -15.00 -9.20 -9.15
CA SER A 198 -16.02 -10.15 -9.59
C SER A 198 -16.84 -10.54 -8.37
N MET A 199 -18.17 -10.49 -8.48
CA MET A 199 -19.07 -10.99 -7.45
C MET A 199 -20.15 -11.86 -8.11
N GLU A 200 -20.67 -12.81 -7.34
CA GLU A 200 -21.77 -13.68 -7.74
C GLU A 200 -23.00 -12.87 -8.19
N ASP A 201 -23.71 -13.42 -9.18
CA ASP A 201 -24.89 -12.79 -9.75
C ASP A 201 -26.05 -12.80 -8.73
N ASN A 202 -26.29 -11.64 -8.12
CA ASN A 202 -27.35 -11.42 -7.14
C ASN A 202 -28.54 -10.66 -7.77
N GLY A 203 -28.69 -10.69 -9.10
CA GLY A 203 -29.73 -9.95 -9.83
C GLY A 203 -29.45 -8.45 -9.94
N TYR A 204 -28.20 -8.04 -9.73
CA TYR A 204 -27.68 -6.69 -10.00
C TYR A 204 -26.18 -6.76 -10.26
N THR A 205 -25.68 -5.86 -11.10
CA THR A 205 -24.24 -5.74 -11.37
C THR A 205 -23.59 -4.82 -10.34
N ILE A 206 -22.31 -5.04 -10.08
CA ILE A 206 -21.46 -4.13 -9.30
C ILE A 206 -20.42 -3.58 -10.25
N ASN A 207 -20.25 -2.26 -10.27
CA ASN A 207 -19.25 -1.64 -11.13
C ASN A 207 -17.83 -1.89 -10.58
N GLU A 208 -16.82 -1.46 -11.34
CA GLU A 208 -15.41 -1.61 -10.99
C GLU A 208 -15.01 -1.01 -9.63
N ASN A 209 -15.83 -0.13 -9.07
CA ASN A 209 -15.61 0.54 -7.80
C ASN A 209 -16.30 -0.12 -6.61
N GLY A 210 -16.98 -1.24 -6.81
CA GLY A 210 -17.76 -1.87 -5.74
C GLY A 210 -19.09 -1.16 -5.47
N VAL A 211 -19.62 -0.37 -6.42
CA VAL A 211 -20.94 0.25 -6.27
C VAL A 211 -21.97 -0.58 -7.06
N PRO A 212 -23.05 -1.04 -6.43
CA PRO A 212 -24.15 -1.69 -7.14
C PRO A 212 -24.76 -0.76 -8.19
N CYS A 213 -25.12 -1.32 -9.34
CA CYS A 213 -25.82 -0.61 -10.40
C CYS A 213 -27.31 -0.96 -10.41
N CYS A 214 -28.10 -0.12 -11.10
CA CYS A 214 -29.51 -0.37 -11.33
C CYS A 214 -29.72 -1.72 -12.06
N PRO A 215 -30.63 -2.59 -11.58
CA PRO A 215 -30.91 -3.87 -12.24
C PRO A 215 -31.38 -3.74 -13.70
N HIS A 216 -32.12 -2.68 -14.03
CA HIS A 216 -32.59 -2.41 -15.40
C HIS A 216 -31.57 -1.64 -16.25
N VAL A 217 -30.66 -0.89 -15.62
CA VAL A 217 -29.65 -0.07 -16.32
C VAL A 217 -28.28 -0.39 -15.71
N PRO A 218 -27.59 -1.44 -16.18
CA PRO A 218 -26.40 -2.01 -15.53
C PRO A 218 -25.20 -1.07 -15.38
N LEU A 219 -25.20 0.09 -16.06
CA LEU A 219 -24.15 1.11 -15.99
C LEU A 219 -24.51 2.28 -15.05
N LEU A 220 -25.74 2.33 -14.53
CA LEU A 220 -26.19 3.43 -13.68
C LEU A 220 -25.92 3.11 -12.20
N PRO A 221 -24.94 3.74 -11.53
CA PRO A 221 -24.58 3.44 -10.15
C PRO A 221 -25.67 3.90 -9.18
N MET A 222 -25.97 3.05 -8.19
CA MET A 222 -26.88 3.37 -7.11
C MET A 222 -26.31 4.42 -6.16
N LYS A 223 -27.17 5.17 -5.47
CA LYS A 223 -26.77 6.23 -4.55
C LYS A 223 -26.44 5.63 -3.19
N SER A 224 -25.26 5.91 -2.65
CA SER A 224 -24.89 5.59 -1.26
C SER A 224 -25.73 6.45 -0.30
N GLU A 225 -26.40 5.82 0.67
CA GLU A 225 -27.14 6.49 1.75
C GLU A 225 -26.53 6.07 3.09
N GLY A 226 -26.27 7.05 3.96
CA GLY A 226 -25.67 6.82 5.27
C GLY A 226 -26.38 5.70 6.02
N SER A 227 -25.63 4.69 6.43
CA SER A 227 -26.12 3.57 7.19
C SER A 227 -25.98 3.85 8.68
N LYS A 228 -27.08 4.24 9.33
CA LYS A 228 -27.22 4.00 10.77
C LYS A 228 -27.67 2.54 10.90
N SER A 229 -26.75 1.64 11.26
CA SER A 229 -27.12 0.24 11.50
C SER A 229 -28.04 0.19 12.73
N HIS A 230 -29.34 0.07 12.49
CA HIS A 230 -30.33 -0.25 13.54
C HIS A 230 -30.46 -1.77 13.76
N LEU A 231 -29.55 -2.56 13.17
CA LEU A 231 -29.54 -4.02 13.26
C LEU A 231 -29.07 -4.46 14.65
N LYS A 232 -29.75 -5.46 15.25
CA LYS A 232 -29.38 -6.07 16.54
C LYS A 232 -27.92 -6.55 16.59
N SER A 233 -27.35 -6.92 15.45
CA SER A 233 -25.96 -7.39 15.32
C SER A 233 -24.90 -6.29 15.38
N LYS A 234 -25.27 -4.99 15.37
CA LYS A 234 -24.36 -3.82 15.30
C LYS A 234 -23.37 -3.82 14.12
N ASN A 235 -23.43 -4.80 13.23
CA ASN A 235 -22.51 -4.89 12.09
C ASN A 235 -22.70 -3.67 11.16
N PRO A 236 -21.61 -3.01 10.74
CA PRO A 236 -21.70 -1.92 9.78
C PRO A 236 -22.27 -2.48 8.47
N THR A 237 -23.35 -1.88 7.99
CA THR A 237 -23.91 -2.16 6.66
C THR A 237 -23.66 -0.97 5.76
N MET A 238 -23.50 -1.18 4.47
CA MET A 238 -23.55 -0.11 3.48
C MET A 238 -24.87 -0.18 2.75
N LYS A 239 -25.57 0.95 2.65
CA LYS A 239 -26.90 1.01 2.06
C LYS A 239 -26.85 1.79 0.76
N PHE A 240 -27.26 1.14 -0.32
CA PHE A 240 -27.40 1.74 -1.64
C PHE A 240 -28.88 1.82 -2.00
N VAL A 241 -29.32 2.98 -2.48
CA VAL A 241 -30.71 3.26 -2.86
C VAL A 241 -30.79 3.64 -4.34
N CYS A 242 -31.99 3.51 -4.92
CA CYS A 242 -32.22 3.85 -6.31
C CYS A 242 -31.69 5.27 -6.66
N PRO A 243 -30.99 5.43 -7.80
CA PRO A 243 -30.46 6.74 -8.24
C PRO A 243 -31.55 7.81 -8.40
N LYS A 244 -32.76 7.39 -8.83
CA LYS A 244 -33.94 8.26 -9.00
C LYS A 244 -34.78 8.39 -7.72
N MET A 245 -34.30 7.91 -6.57
CA MET A 245 -34.99 8.08 -5.28
C MET A 245 -34.79 9.49 -4.74
N LYS A 246 -35.89 10.13 -4.34
CA LYS A 246 -35.90 11.42 -3.65
C LYS A 246 -36.66 11.32 -2.33
N TRP A 247 -36.24 12.10 -1.35
CA TRP A 247 -37.00 12.31 -0.12
C TRP A 247 -38.11 13.33 -0.40
N GLN A 248 -39.36 12.94 -0.16
CA GLN A 248 -40.51 13.83 -0.27
C GLN A 248 -41.17 14.00 1.09
N TYR A 249 -41.59 15.24 1.38
CA TYR A 249 -42.36 15.54 2.57
C TYR A 249 -43.85 15.36 2.29
N ASN A 250 -44.49 14.48 3.04
CA ASN A 250 -45.93 14.32 3.00
C ASN A 250 -46.55 15.26 4.03
N LYS A 251 -47.34 16.22 3.54
CA LYS A 251 -48.00 17.23 4.39
C LYS A 251 -49.12 16.65 5.25
N ALA A 252 -49.77 15.56 4.79
CA ALA A 252 -50.93 14.97 5.46
C ALA A 252 -50.55 14.29 6.79
N ASP A 253 -49.40 13.63 6.83
CA ASP A 253 -48.91 12.90 8.00
C ASP A 253 -47.66 13.54 8.65
N LYS A 254 -47.19 14.67 8.10
CA LYS A 254 -45.99 15.40 8.52
C LYS A 254 -44.71 14.53 8.52
N THR A 255 -44.63 13.52 7.65
CA THR A 255 -43.47 12.63 7.54
C THR A 255 -42.64 12.87 6.28
N LYS A 256 -41.34 12.54 6.33
CA LYS A 256 -40.50 12.43 5.12
C LYS A 256 -40.45 10.98 4.67
N ARG A 257 -40.80 10.72 3.42
CA ARG A 257 -40.83 9.38 2.82
C ARG A 257 -39.91 9.32 1.61
N ARG A 258 -39.34 8.13 1.36
CA ARG A 258 -38.54 7.85 0.17
C ARG A 258 -39.49 7.55 -0.99
N VAL A 259 -39.35 8.26 -2.10
CA VAL A 259 -40.17 8.07 -3.30
C VAL A 259 -39.27 7.87 -4.51
N CYS A 260 -39.51 6.79 -5.24
CA CYS A 260 -38.84 6.45 -6.48
C CYS A 260 -39.53 7.14 -7.66
N HIS A 261 -38.74 7.75 -8.55
CA HIS A 261 -39.23 8.42 -9.75
C HIS A 261 -38.77 7.70 -11.04
N CYS A 262 -38.61 6.38 -11.00
CA CYS A 262 -38.34 5.61 -12.19
C CYS A 262 -39.61 5.48 -13.04
N ASP A 263 -39.51 5.78 -14.33
CA ASP A 263 -40.59 5.59 -15.31
C ASP A 263 -40.95 4.11 -15.44
N ASN A 264 -39.93 3.24 -15.42
CA ASN A 264 -40.08 1.78 -15.31
C ASN A 264 -39.35 1.26 -14.06
N PRO A 265 -40.03 1.18 -12.89
CA PRO A 265 -39.40 0.79 -11.64
C PRO A 265 -39.03 -0.69 -11.63
N CYS A 266 -37.82 -1.01 -11.19
CA CYS A 266 -37.32 -2.39 -11.06
C CYS A 266 -37.88 -3.15 -9.84
N THR A 267 -38.71 -2.50 -9.01
CA THR A 267 -39.34 -3.09 -7.83
C THR A 267 -40.70 -2.47 -7.59
N THR A 268 -41.62 -3.21 -6.97
CA THR A 268 -42.93 -2.70 -6.54
C THR A 268 -42.86 -1.76 -5.32
N PHE A 269 -41.74 -1.69 -4.61
CA PHE A 269 -41.56 -0.79 -3.46
C PHE A 269 -41.55 0.68 -3.88
N SER A 270 -42.28 1.51 -3.15
CA SER A 270 -42.41 2.96 -3.40
C SER A 270 -41.08 3.73 -3.32
N CYS A 271 -40.10 3.22 -2.56
CA CYS A 271 -38.77 3.80 -2.45
C CYS A 271 -37.77 3.30 -3.51
N GLY A 272 -38.19 2.36 -4.36
CA GLY A 272 -37.33 1.66 -5.31
C GLY A 272 -36.45 0.60 -4.63
N LYS A 273 -35.61 -0.08 -5.43
CA LYS A 273 -34.66 -1.08 -4.94
C LYS A 273 -33.70 -0.46 -3.93
N MET A 274 -33.54 -1.14 -2.81
CA MET A 274 -32.49 -0.90 -1.82
C MET A 274 -31.60 -2.12 -1.75
N ILE A 275 -30.29 -1.90 -1.73
CA ILE A 275 -29.28 -2.95 -1.61
C ILE A 275 -28.50 -2.70 -0.33
N TYR A 276 -28.42 -3.72 0.50
CA TYR A 276 -27.65 -3.72 1.74
C TYR A 276 -26.45 -4.61 1.55
N ILE A 277 -25.27 -4.02 1.68
CA ILE A 277 -24.01 -4.74 1.57
C ILE A 277 -23.40 -4.86 2.95
N TYR A 278 -22.99 -6.07 3.26
CA TYR A 278 -22.30 -6.40 4.50
C TYR A 278 -20.80 -6.43 4.19
N PRO A 279 -20.01 -5.43 4.63
CA PRO A 279 -18.59 -5.34 4.32
C PRO A 279 -17.83 -6.62 4.70
N GLY A 280 -18.19 -7.26 5.82
CA GLY A 280 -17.60 -8.52 6.26
C GLY A 280 -17.76 -9.69 5.27
N LYS A 281 -18.72 -9.63 4.32
CA LYS A 281 -18.84 -10.63 3.25
C LYS A 281 -17.85 -10.41 2.11
N ASN A 282 -17.39 -9.18 1.90
CA ASN A 282 -16.40 -8.84 0.89
C ASN A 282 -15.51 -7.69 1.37
N LEU A 283 -14.53 -8.03 2.21
CA LEU A 283 -13.56 -7.07 2.75
C LEU A 283 -12.74 -6.40 1.65
N ARG A 284 -12.51 -7.08 0.51
CA ARG A 284 -11.82 -6.52 -0.65
C ARG A 284 -12.66 -5.42 -1.32
N GLY A 285 -13.96 -5.63 -1.49
CA GLY A 285 -14.88 -4.63 -2.05
C GLY A 285 -15.11 -3.45 -1.11
N TYR A 286 -15.20 -3.73 0.19
CA TYR A 286 -15.60 -2.77 1.23
C TYR A 286 -14.65 -2.85 2.43
N PRO A 287 -13.41 -2.33 2.29
CA PRO A 287 -12.38 -2.44 3.31
C PRO A 287 -12.56 -1.38 4.41
N GLY A 288 -13.75 -1.30 5.01
CA GLY A 288 -14.10 -0.32 6.04
C GLY A 288 -14.40 1.11 5.54
N VAL A 289 -14.25 1.34 4.23
CA VAL A 289 -14.50 2.64 3.56
C VAL A 289 -14.99 2.40 2.13
N GLU A 290 -15.87 3.27 1.62
CA GLU A 290 -16.34 3.21 0.23
C GLU A 290 -15.22 3.68 -0.71
N ARG A 291 -14.85 2.86 -1.70
CA ARG A 291 -13.70 3.11 -2.59
C ARG A 291 -13.81 4.39 -3.45
N VAL A 292 -15.01 4.89 -3.67
CA VAL A 292 -15.27 6.15 -4.43
C VAL A 292 -15.59 7.34 -3.55
N SER A 293 -15.60 7.15 -2.23
CA SER A 293 -15.83 8.25 -1.29
C SER A 293 -14.76 9.31 -1.43
N GLU A 294 -15.11 10.54 -1.03
CA GLU A 294 -14.13 11.61 -0.94
C GLU A 294 -13.03 11.25 0.08
N GLU A 295 -13.38 10.56 1.17
CA GLU A 295 -12.44 10.02 2.14
C GLU A 295 -11.37 9.13 1.48
N TRP A 296 -11.76 8.24 0.57
CA TRP A 296 -10.83 7.41 -0.19
C TRP A 296 -9.87 8.24 -1.04
N LYS A 297 -10.42 9.18 -1.82
CA LYS A 297 -9.62 10.01 -2.73
C LYS A 297 -8.61 10.87 -1.94
N GLU A 298 -9.06 11.54 -0.90
CA GLU A 298 -8.21 12.41 -0.08
C GLU A 298 -7.16 11.61 0.70
N THR A 299 -7.55 10.50 1.31
CA THR A 299 -6.64 9.68 2.11
C THR A 299 -5.58 9.01 1.24
N TYR A 300 -5.98 8.42 0.11
CA TYR A 300 -5.05 7.73 -0.77
C TYR A 300 -4.13 8.70 -1.54
N LYS A 301 -4.61 9.91 -1.91
CA LYS A 301 -3.76 10.96 -2.51
C LYS A 301 -2.55 11.30 -1.65
N ILE A 302 -2.69 11.21 -0.32
CA ILE A 302 -1.60 11.50 0.62
C ILE A 302 -0.54 10.39 0.63
N ARG A 303 -0.87 9.14 0.26
CA ARG A 303 0.11 8.05 0.13
C ARG A 303 1.25 8.43 -0.82
N VAL A 304 0.94 9.10 -1.94
CA VAL A 304 1.94 9.58 -2.91
C VAL A 304 2.95 10.52 -2.23
N ASN A 305 2.49 11.36 -1.29
CA ASN A 305 3.38 12.27 -0.55
C ASN A 305 4.25 11.53 0.47
N VAL A 306 3.77 10.42 1.03
CA VAL A 306 4.57 9.59 1.96
C VAL A 306 5.63 8.78 1.21
N VAL A 307 5.31 8.22 0.04
CA VAL A 307 6.30 7.59 -0.84
C VAL A 307 7.38 8.60 -1.25
N LYS A 308 6.97 9.84 -1.59
CA LYS A 308 7.93 10.94 -1.81
C LYS A 308 8.75 11.27 -0.56
N SER A 309 8.18 11.13 0.63
CA SER A 309 8.89 11.35 1.90
C SER A 309 9.93 10.24 2.16
N ILE A 310 9.69 9.00 1.76
CA ILE A 310 10.68 7.91 1.82
C ILE A 310 11.86 8.22 0.87
N ASN A 311 11.59 8.72 -0.33
CA ASN A 311 12.66 9.19 -1.22
C ASN A 311 13.42 10.39 -0.63
N HIS A 312 12.70 11.38 -0.11
CA HIS A 312 13.30 12.53 0.58
C HIS A 312 14.11 12.11 1.83
N PHE A 313 13.68 11.06 2.53
CA PHE A 313 14.44 10.45 3.62
C PHE A 313 15.77 9.91 3.11
N LYS A 314 15.77 9.19 1.98
CA LYS A 314 17.01 8.69 1.38
C LYS A 314 17.98 9.83 1.03
N ASP A 315 17.47 10.97 0.58
CA ASP A 315 18.30 12.12 0.22
C ASP A 315 18.75 12.93 1.45
N SER A 316 17.83 13.22 2.37
CA SER A 316 18.06 14.10 3.53
C SER A 316 18.98 13.50 4.57
N PHE A 317 18.96 12.17 4.70
CA PHE A 317 19.83 11.44 5.61
C PHE A 317 20.99 10.76 4.88
N CYS A 318 21.34 11.27 3.68
CA CYS A 318 22.52 10.89 2.91
C CYS A 318 22.63 9.37 2.63
N VAL A 319 21.49 8.71 2.44
CA VAL A 319 21.37 7.27 2.21
C VAL A 319 21.58 6.91 0.73
N ALA A 320 21.14 7.79 -0.18
CA ALA A 320 21.11 7.52 -1.61
C ALA A 320 22.48 7.48 -2.30
N ASN A 321 23.46 8.30 -1.86
CA ASN A 321 24.75 8.47 -2.54
C ASN A 321 25.93 7.72 -1.88
N ARG A 322 25.63 6.69 -1.09
CA ARG A 322 26.66 5.97 -0.33
C ARG A 322 27.45 5.03 -1.24
N LYS A 323 28.76 4.93 -0.98
CA LYS A 323 29.67 4.03 -1.69
C LYS A 323 30.01 2.81 -0.82
N THR A 324 29.00 2.17 -0.26
CA THR A 324 29.16 1.04 0.65
C THR A 324 28.74 -0.28 -0.02
N GLN A 325 29.55 -1.31 0.22
CA GLN A 325 29.30 -2.69 -0.24
C GLN A 325 28.87 -3.61 0.91
N ASN A 326 29.39 -3.33 2.12
CA ASN A 326 29.21 -4.16 3.29
C ASN A 326 27.78 -4.05 3.85
N LYS A 327 27.11 -5.19 4.00
CA LYS A 327 25.77 -5.31 4.56
C LYS A 327 25.64 -4.65 5.94
N LYS A 328 26.58 -4.90 6.86
CA LYS A 328 26.52 -4.37 8.23
C LYS A 328 26.56 -2.84 8.23
N THR A 329 27.45 -2.25 7.44
CA THR A 329 27.53 -0.78 7.30
C THR A 329 26.24 -0.22 6.73
N LEU A 330 25.71 -0.83 5.67
CA LEU A 330 24.48 -0.34 5.04
C LEU A 330 23.26 -0.43 5.96
N HIS A 331 23.16 -1.51 6.75
CA HIS A 331 22.14 -1.64 7.79
C HIS A 331 22.30 -0.57 8.87
N ALA A 332 23.54 -0.36 9.35
CA ALA A 332 23.83 0.66 10.36
C ALA A 332 23.51 2.07 9.84
N ASP A 333 23.87 2.40 8.60
CA ASP A 333 23.61 3.71 8.01
C ASP A 333 22.10 3.96 7.86
N LEU A 334 21.30 2.92 7.60
CA LEU A 334 19.84 3.02 7.57
C LEU A 334 19.25 3.28 8.95
N LEU A 335 19.64 2.48 9.94
CA LEU A 335 19.18 2.65 11.32
C LEU A 335 19.59 4.03 11.88
N LEU A 336 20.80 4.50 11.59
CA LEU A 336 21.26 5.83 12.00
C LEU A 336 20.45 6.94 11.33
N ALA A 337 20.11 6.82 10.06
CA ALA A 337 19.25 7.77 9.36
C ALA A 337 17.85 7.86 10.01
N GLU A 338 17.30 6.73 10.43
CA GLU A 338 15.99 6.69 11.09
C GLU A 338 16.04 7.25 12.51
N ILE A 339 17.06 6.89 13.28
CA ILE A 339 17.34 7.49 14.58
C ILE A 339 17.44 9.01 14.44
N ALA A 340 18.15 9.51 13.43
CA ALA A 340 18.25 10.94 13.15
C ALA A 340 16.88 11.56 12.80
N GLN A 341 16.02 10.87 12.06
CA GLN A 341 14.64 11.32 11.82
C GLN A 341 13.84 11.40 13.14
N LEU A 342 13.94 10.39 14.00
CA LEU A 342 13.23 10.38 15.28
C LEU A 342 13.76 11.47 16.23
N VAL A 343 15.08 11.75 16.24
CA VAL A 343 15.65 12.90 16.95
C VAL A 343 15.08 14.21 16.38
N THR A 344 14.99 14.33 15.05
CA THR A 344 14.39 15.50 14.37
C THR A 344 12.97 15.76 14.87
N VAL A 345 12.15 14.71 15.02
CA VAL A 345 10.79 14.83 15.58
C VAL A 345 10.81 15.36 17.01
N ILE A 346 11.69 14.82 17.86
CA ILE A 346 11.82 15.24 19.26
C ILE A 346 12.23 16.71 19.35
N VAL A 347 13.27 17.10 18.61
CA VAL A 347 13.79 18.48 18.59
C VAL A 347 12.72 19.43 18.08
N ALA A 348 12.14 19.16 16.92
CA ALA A 348 11.08 19.99 16.33
C ALA A 348 9.89 20.19 17.26
N ASN A 349 9.48 19.15 18.00
CA ASN A 349 8.44 19.24 19.01
C ASN A 349 8.85 20.09 20.22
N LYS A 350 10.10 19.98 20.68
CA LYS A 350 10.61 20.74 21.83
C LYS A 350 10.77 22.22 21.53
N ILE A 351 11.11 22.60 20.31
CA ILE A 351 11.23 24.00 19.88
C ILE A 351 9.95 24.55 19.23
N HIS A 352 8.88 23.76 19.22
CA HIS A 352 7.58 24.09 18.62
C HIS A 352 7.60 24.43 17.11
N GLN A 353 8.58 23.89 16.36
CA GLN A 353 8.72 24.05 14.91
C GLN A 353 8.26 22.79 14.16
N HIS A 354 6.98 22.44 14.31
CA HIS A 354 6.42 21.16 13.84
C HIS A 354 6.48 20.97 12.32
N GLN A 355 6.64 22.05 11.54
CA GLN A 355 6.82 21.97 10.10
C GLN A 355 8.12 21.25 9.69
N TYR A 356 9.10 21.14 10.60
CA TYR A 356 10.41 20.53 10.32
C TYR A 356 10.56 19.08 10.80
N ILE A 357 9.49 18.42 11.27
CA ILE A 357 9.55 17.03 11.78
C ILE A 357 10.11 15.99 10.78
N ARG A 358 10.19 16.34 9.48
CA ARG A 358 10.70 15.46 8.40
C ARG A 358 12.10 15.84 7.89
N SER A 359 12.64 16.98 8.31
CA SER A 359 13.86 17.53 7.74
C SER A 359 14.79 18.03 8.82
N LEU A 360 15.97 17.41 8.91
CA LEU A 360 17.00 17.81 9.86
C LEU A 360 17.67 19.14 9.45
N LYS A 361 17.80 19.41 8.15
CA LYS A 361 18.56 20.55 7.62
C LYS A 361 18.15 21.91 8.21
N PRO A 362 16.85 22.26 8.33
CA PRO A 362 16.42 23.54 8.91
C PRO A 362 16.64 23.64 10.43
N LEU A 363 16.97 22.54 11.12
CA LEU A 363 17.17 22.52 12.56
C LEU A 363 18.65 22.64 12.98
N ILE A 364 19.56 22.54 12.01
CA ILE A 364 21.02 22.58 12.22
C ILE A 364 21.69 23.77 11.55
N ALA A 365 20.90 24.58 10.82
CA ALA A 365 21.30 25.86 10.25
C ALA A 365 20.84 26.98 11.20
#